data_AF-A0A951ELJ8-F1
#
_entry.id   AF-A0A951ELJ8-F1
#
_cell.length_a   1.000
_cell.length_b   1.000
_cell.length_c   1.000
_cell.angle_alpha   90.00
_cell.angle_beta   90.00
_cell.angle_gamma   90.00
#
_symmetry.space_group_name_H-M   'P 1'
#
loop_
_entity.id
_entity.type
_entity.pdbx_description
1 polymer ?
#
loop_
_entity_poly.entity_id
_entity_poly.type
_entity_poly.pdbx_seq_one_letter_code
_entity_poly.pdbx_strand_id
1 'polypeptide(L)'
;MRQVVRPLLPVWLGLLALFAVELGTAFLPLGHAFAGLILLPAAAMVGLVGFGFMRLGRYGAIARCFALAAVFWLLVLLGLGSMDPFTRTEYPVRVTTYP
;
A
#
# COMPACT_ATOMS: atom_id res chain seq x y z
N MET A 1 -3.19 -6.61 -32.32
CA MET A 1 -3.71 -6.73 -30.92
C MET A 1 -3.01 -7.79 -30.04
N ARG A 2 -2.34 -8.83 -30.58
CA ARG A 2 -1.72 -9.92 -29.76
C ARG A 2 -0.38 -9.61 -29.07
N GLN A 3 0.33 -8.55 -29.45
CA GLN A 3 1.70 -8.29 -28.95
C GLN A 3 1.76 -7.48 -27.64
N VAL A 4 0.70 -6.73 -27.30
CA VAL A 4 0.68 -5.88 -26.09
C VAL A 4 0.29 -6.68 -24.85
N VAL A 5 -0.47 -7.78 -25.00
CA VAL A 5 -1.01 -8.57 -23.89
C VAL A 5 -0.01 -9.62 -23.36
N ARG A 6 0.83 -10.17 -24.24
CA ARG A 6 1.86 -11.17 -23.87
C ARG A 6 2.83 -10.74 -22.75
N PRO A 7 3.32 -9.48 -22.69
CA PRO A 7 4.20 -9.06 -21.61
C PRO A 7 3.49 -8.77 -20.28
N LEU A 8 2.16 -8.69 -20.24
CA LEU A 8 1.40 -8.37 -19.01
C LEU A 8 1.09 -9.61 -18.17
N LEU A 9 0.96 -10.76 -18.81
CA LEU A 9 0.65 -12.03 -18.17
C LEU A 9 1.66 -12.44 -17.07
N PRO A 10 2.99 -12.31 -17.23
CA PRO A 10 3.93 -12.60 -16.15
C PRO A 10 3.86 -11.58 -15.01
N VAL A 11 3.58 -10.30 -15.30
CA VAL A 11 3.38 -9.26 -14.27
C VAL A 11 2.14 -9.57 -13.45
N TRP A 12 1.06 -9.97 -14.12
CA TRP A 12 -0.18 -10.37 -13.47
C TRP A 12 0.00 -11.61 -12.58
N LEU A 13 0.68 -12.65 -13.06
CA LEU A 13 0.99 -13.83 -12.25
C LEU A 13 1.90 -13.48 -11.07
N GLY A 14 2.88 -12.60 -11.26
CA GLY A 14 3.74 -12.11 -10.18
C GLY A 14 2.94 -11.39 -9.09
N LEU A 15 1.98 -10.54 -9.47
CA LEU A 15 1.07 -9.88 -8.52
C LEU A 15 0.21 -10.89 -7.76
N LEU A 16 -0.36 -11.89 -8.44
CA LEU A 16 -1.15 -12.93 -7.78
C LEU A 16 -0.31 -13.75 -6.79
N ALA A 17 0.93 -14.09 -7.15
CA ALA A 17 1.83 -14.83 -6.28
C ALA A 17 2.21 -14.00 -5.04
N LEU A 18 2.59 -12.74 -5.23
CA LEU A 18 2.87 -11.81 -4.13
C LEU A 18 1.65 -11.65 -3.22
N PHE A 19 0.46 -11.50 -3.81
CA PHE A 19 -0.79 -11.37 -3.07
C PHE A 19 -1.13 -12.62 -2.27
N ALA A 20 -0.94 -13.81 -2.86
CA ALA A 20 -1.13 -15.08 -2.15
C ALA A 20 -0.16 -15.23 -0.97
N VAL A 21 1.09 -14.76 -1.10
CA VAL A 21 2.05 -14.73 0.01
C VAL A 21 1.55 -13.80 1.11
N GLU A 22 1.15 -12.58 0.78
CA GLU A 22 0.66 -11.61 1.77
C GLU A 22 -0.60 -12.13 2.49
N LEU A 23 -1.54 -12.71 1.73
CA LEU A 23 -2.73 -13.34 2.27
C LEU A 23 -2.38 -14.53 3.17
N GLY A 24 -1.44 -15.39 2.76
CA GLY A 24 -0.93 -16.49 3.57
C GLY A 24 -0.30 -16.02 4.89
N THR A 25 0.45 -14.91 4.86
CA THR A 25 1.01 -14.32 6.08
C THR A 25 -0.04 -13.74 7.00
N ALA A 26 -1.18 -13.26 6.48
CA ALA A 26 -2.27 -12.75 7.31
C ALA A 26 -3.02 -13.87 8.06
N PHE A 27 -3.10 -15.08 7.49
CA PHE A 27 -3.73 -16.23 8.15
C PHE A 27 -2.81 -16.96 9.13
N LEU A 28 -1.50 -16.77 9.01
CA LEU A 28 -0.54 -17.29 9.97
C LEU A 28 -0.41 -16.31 11.15
N PRO A 29 -0.50 -16.77 12.42
CA PRO A 29 -0.21 -15.93 13.59
C PRO A 29 1.30 -15.68 13.70
N LEU A 30 1.85 -14.97 12.72
CA LEU A 30 3.19 -14.43 12.71
C LEU A 30 3.20 -13.30 13.76
N GLY A 31 3.89 -13.52 14.88
CA GLY A 31 3.98 -12.51 15.94
C GLY A 31 4.49 -11.16 15.41
N HIS A 32 4.23 -10.09 16.17
CA HIS A 32 4.51 -8.67 15.81
C HIS A 32 5.91 -8.39 15.23
N ALA A 33 6.91 -9.24 15.50
CA ALA A 33 8.25 -9.18 14.91
C ALA A 33 8.26 -9.31 13.37
N PHE A 34 7.25 -9.93 12.76
CA PHE A 34 7.14 -10.10 11.31
C PHE A 34 6.23 -9.07 10.65
N ALA A 35 5.71 -8.08 11.38
CA ALA A 35 4.86 -7.04 10.80
C ALA A 35 5.56 -6.29 9.66
N GLY A 36 6.88 -6.07 9.77
CA GLY A 36 7.68 -5.48 8.69
C GLY A 36 7.85 -6.38 7.46
N LEU A 37 7.70 -7.70 7.62
CA LEU A 37 7.83 -8.66 6.52
C LEU A 37 6.67 -8.54 5.52
N ILE A 38 5.50 -8.08 5.97
CA ILE A 38 4.30 -7.83 5.14
C ILE A 38 4.52 -6.60 4.23
N LEU A 39 5.33 -5.64 4.68
CA LEU A 39 5.63 -4.43 3.91
C LEU A 39 6.46 -4.73 2.65
N LEU A 40 7.26 -5.80 2.68
CA LEU A 40 8.13 -6.22 1.59
C LEU A 40 7.34 -6.65 0.33
N PRO A 41 6.39 -7.62 0.39
CA PRO A 41 5.58 -7.97 -0.77
C PRO A 41 4.68 -6.81 -1.22
N ALA A 42 4.13 -6.01 -0.30
CA ALA A 42 3.35 -4.83 -0.65
C ALA A 42 4.17 -3.83 -1.50
N ALA A 43 5.40 -3.52 -1.08
CA ALA A 43 6.31 -2.65 -1.84
C ALA A 43 6.68 -3.27 -3.21
N ALA A 44 6.90 -4.58 -3.27
CA ALA A 44 7.18 -5.29 -4.53
C ALA A 44 6.01 -5.20 -5.51
N MET A 45 4.75 -5.30 -5.05
CA MET A 45 3.56 -5.14 -5.88
C MET A 45 3.47 -3.74 -6.47
N VAL A 46 3.69 -2.69 -5.66
CA VAL A 46 3.69 -1.29 -6.13
C VAL A 46 4.73 -1.10 -7.24
N GLY A 47 5.94 -1.67 -7.07
CA GLY A 47 6.96 -1.68 -8.10
C GLY A 47 6.51 -2.38 -9.38
N LEU A 48 5.95 -3.59 -9.26
CA LEU A 48 5.47 -4.37 -10.41
C LEU A 48 4.39 -3.61 -11.20
N VAL A 49 3.46 -2.96 -10.51
CA VAL A 49 2.41 -2.13 -11.14
C VAL A 49 3.02 -0.91 -11.82
N GLY A 50 3.88 -0.17 -11.13
CA GLY A 50 4.52 1.05 -11.65
C GLY A 50 5.38 0.79 -12.90
N PHE A 51 6.20 -0.26 -12.87
CA PHE A 51 7.09 -0.58 -13.98
C PHE A 51 6.44 -1.44 -15.07
N GLY A 52 5.60 -2.41 -14.69
CA GLY A 52 4.97 -3.36 -15.61
C GLY A 52 3.72 -2.81 -16.29
N PHE A 53 2.73 -2.36 -15.51
CA PHE A 53 1.44 -1.89 -16.02
C PHE A 53 1.47 -0.41 -16.41
N MET A 54 1.97 0.46 -15.52
CA MET A 54 1.99 1.90 -15.77
C MET A 54 3.16 2.34 -16.66
N ARG A 55 4.15 1.44 -16.90
CA ARG A 55 5.34 1.70 -17.72
C ARG A 55 5.98 3.06 -17.42
N LEU A 56 6.07 3.42 -16.14
CA LEU A 56 6.55 4.73 -15.68
C LEU A 56 7.95 5.10 -16.18
N GLY A 57 8.73 4.13 -16.66
CA GLY A 57 10.04 4.37 -17.26
C GLY A 57 10.07 4.68 -18.74
N ARG A 58 8.96 4.48 -19.46
CA ARG A 58 8.90 4.65 -20.92
C ARG A 58 8.27 5.99 -21.33
N TYR A 59 7.62 6.68 -20.41
CA TYR A 59 6.96 7.97 -20.63
C TYR A 59 7.58 9.04 -19.72
N GLY A 60 7.58 10.29 -20.21
CA GLY A 60 8.49 11.37 -19.82
C GLY A 60 8.62 11.67 -18.32
N ALA A 61 9.73 12.32 -17.96
CA ALA A 61 10.14 12.63 -16.58
C ALA A 61 9.04 13.28 -15.72
N ILE A 62 8.13 14.04 -16.33
CA ILE A 62 7.00 14.69 -15.66
C ILE A 62 6.08 13.68 -14.95
N ALA A 63 5.78 12.54 -15.58
CA ALA A 63 4.91 11.51 -14.99
C ALA A 63 5.56 10.88 -13.74
N ARG A 64 6.88 10.70 -13.75
CA ARG A 64 7.65 10.21 -12.60
C ARG A 64 7.65 11.23 -11.47
N CYS A 65 7.86 12.50 -11.77
CA CYS A 65 7.79 13.57 -10.78
C CYS A 65 6.42 13.64 -10.13
N PHE A 66 5.34 13.49 -10.90
CA PHE A 66 3.98 13.50 -10.37
C PHE A 66 3.70 12.30 -9.47
N ALA A 67 4.16 11.10 -9.86
CA ALA A 67 4.04 9.91 -9.03
C ALA A 67 4.80 10.04 -7.70
N LEU A 68 6.03 10.57 -7.74
CA LEU A 68 6.81 10.85 -6.53
C LEU A 68 6.15 11.93 -5.66
N ALA A 69 5.63 12.99 -6.27
CA ALA A 69 4.91 14.04 -5.55
C ALA A 69 3.64 13.50 -4.88
N ALA A 70 2.89 12.62 -5.56
CA ALA A 70 1.71 11.98 -4.99
C ALA A 70 2.06 11.06 -3.81
N VAL A 71 3.12 10.24 -3.93
CA VAL A 71 3.61 9.39 -2.83
C VAL A 71 4.09 10.24 -1.65
N PHE A 72 4.86 11.29 -1.93
CA PHE A 72 5.31 12.24 -0.91
C PHE A 72 4.13 12.88 -0.18
N TRP A 73 3.14 13.37 -0.92
CA TRP A 73 1.96 13.99 -0.34
C TRP A 73 1.12 13.00 0.46
N LEU A 74 0.98 11.77 -0.03
CA LEU A 74 0.30 10.69 0.68
C LEU A 74 0.97 10.39 2.03
N LEU A 75 2.31 10.35 2.08
CA LEU A 75 3.04 10.15 3.34
C LEU A 75 2.81 11.30 4.32
N VAL A 76 2.79 12.55 3.84
CA VAL A 76 2.49 13.72 4.67
C VAL A 76 1.07 13.64 5.23
N LEU A 77 0.08 13.38 4.38
CA LEU A 77 -1.31 13.25 4.80
C LEU A 77 -1.52 12.07 5.75
N LEU A 78 -0.86 10.95 5.51
CA LEU A 78 -0.92 9.77 6.36
C LEU A 78 -0.30 10.04 7.74
N GLY A 79 0.84 10.72 7.78
CA GLY A 79 1.51 11.10 9.02
C GLY A 79 0.68 12.08 9.85
N LEU A 80 0.17 13.15 9.21
CA LEU A 80 -0.67 14.14 9.86
C LEU A 80 -2.00 13.53 10.33
N GLY A 81 -2.65 12.71 9.49
CA GLY A 81 -3.90 12.04 9.85
C GLY A 81 -3.73 11.00 10.95
N SER A 82 -2.59 10.32 11.00
CA SER A 82 -2.28 9.38 12.09
C SER A 82 -2.07 10.08 13.43
N MET A 83 -1.64 11.34 13.45
CA MET A 83 -1.50 12.11 14.68
C MET A 83 -2.83 12.49 15.34
N ASP A 84 -3.94 12.51 14.60
CA ASP A 84 -5.27 12.80 15.16
C ASP A 84 -5.66 11.80 16.28
N PRO A 85 -5.69 10.47 16.04
CA PRO A 85 -5.97 9.51 17.10
C PRO A 85 -4.90 9.44 18.20
N PHE A 86 -3.64 9.79 17.92
CA PHE A 86 -2.60 9.84 18.96
C PHE A 86 -2.75 11.02 19.92
N THR A 87 -3.38 12.11 19.48
CA THR A 87 -3.59 13.32 20.30
C THR A 87 -4.98 13.37 20.91
N ARG A 88 -5.94 12.59 20.41
CA ARG A 88 -7.23 12.37 21.08
C ARG A 88 -7.04 11.60 22.38
N THR A 89 -7.40 12.27 23.47
CA THR A 89 -7.65 11.64 24.76
C THR A 89 -9.12 11.28 24.84
N GLU A 90 -9.42 9.99 24.88
CA GLU A 90 -10.78 9.48 25.10
C GLU A 90 -11.19 9.83 26.54
N TYR A 91 -12.00 10.88 26.70
CA TYR A 91 -12.60 11.19 27.99
C TYR A 91 -13.87 10.34 28.15
N PRO A 92 -14.01 9.55 29.23
CA PRO A 92 -15.24 8.82 29.46
C PRO A 92 -16.38 9.82 29.65
N VAL A 93 -17.33 9.84 28.71
CA VAL A 93 -18.59 10.56 28.86
C VAL A 93 -19.37 9.90 30.00
N ARG A 94 -19.57 10.61 31.12
CA ARG A 94 -20.54 10.19 32.12
C ARG A 94 -21.91 10.23 31.48
N VAL A 95 -22.47 9.05 31.25
CA VAL A 95 -23.89 8.90 30.92
C VAL A 95 -24.65 9.23 32.19
N THR A 96 -25.08 10.49 32.32
CA THR A 96 -25.89 10.92 33.46
C THR A 96 -27.31 10.47 33.16
N THR A 97 -27.70 9.30 33.68
CA THR A 97 -29.09 8.89 33.68
C THR A 97 -29.84 9.87 34.57
N TYR A 98 -30.64 10.77 33.97
CA TYR A 98 -31.61 11.55 34.75
C TYR A 98 -32.70 10.59 35.27
N PRO A 99 -33.15 10.76 36.52
CA PRO A 99 -34.24 9.96 37.10
C PRO A 99 -35.58 10.18 36.39
#